data_AF-A0A533SNV8-F1
#
_entry.id   AF-A0A533SNV8-F1
#
_cell.length_a   1.000
_cell.length_b   1.000
_cell.length_c   1.000
_cell.angle_alpha   90.00
_cell.angle_beta   90.00
_cell.angle_gamma   90.00
#
_symmetry.space_group_name_H-M   'P 1'
#
loop_
_entity.id
_entity.type
_entity.pdbx_description
1 polymer ?
#
loop_
_entity_poly.entity_id
_entity_poly.type
_entity_poly.pdbx_seq_one_letter_code
_entity_poly.pdbx_strand_id
1 'polypeptide(L)'
;MNRKLVRWTMALLVLFLTALMVGCSSEANSGEIQATPEGAVSVDSDFREFYRALGDQVLLGPAISAPFEQDSRKCQYTENVLMCLDPYLTDASRFSFYPLGKKFGISDTPDQQPAQSLDRVVDGFKIYPEFVSLYDRLNGALYVGRPLTKVRTNEAERRIEQYFENMAFYRRYDDPSGTVYLLPYGAYDCGMDCRYQSETAFIPQQMDVEQPFLQWMMRLGGPDVFGQVLSEPFVSADGLLVQIYENAVPCAPQDQPQAFQLCPVAKWLNMPAMPPGPKVYTEQNGVYFYPVLGDQGYHVPIDFDKFIATHGSKEISGQPFAEVMAVDAIYRQCFDNYCLDYNPTQPEGKRVKMAPLGSMYLKQIRPESAAPVEISQTPVTYTAEAVEIRINEANPTLANGQAQRFEMMVLNRADQRPLANIEASLDIVLPDGTVVSSHFPPTGTDGRSTVEVPSLPNIPNGSVVPYLVCLNVPSQKAICAAENFLIWNP
;
A
#
# COMPACT_ATOMS: atom_id res chain seq x y z
N MET A 1 71.52 35.00 -9.16
CA MET A 1 70.68 33.84 -8.79
C MET A 1 71.54 32.58 -8.86
N ASN A 2 71.66 31.85 -7.75
CA ASN A 2 72.76 30.89 -7.53
C ASN A 2 72.57 29.61 -8.37
N ARG A 3 73.56 29.23 -9.20
CA ARG A 3 73.51 28.04 -10.08
C ARG A 3 73.22 26.72 -9.34
N LYS A 4 73.53 26.65 -8.04
CA LYS A 4 73.19 25.51 -7.17
C LYS A 4 71.69 25.45 -6.82
N LEU A 5 71.05 26.61 -6.68
CA LEU A 5 69.62 26.72 -6.37
C LEU A 5 68.76 26.28 -7.58
N VAL A 6 69.19 26.63 -8.80
CA VAL A 6 68.51 26.22 -10.05
C VAL A 6 68.60 24.71 -10.29
N ARG A 7 69.72 24.08 -9.94
CA ARG A 7 69.86 22.61 -10.04
C ARG A 7 68.98 21.88 -9.01
N TRP A 8 68.82 22.44 -7.82
CA TRP A 8 67.97 21.88 -6.79
C TRP A 8 66.48 22.04 -7.11
N THR A 9 66.07 23.20 -7.64
CA THR A 9 64.67 23.40 -8.07
C THR A 9 64.31 22.54 -9.27
N MET A 10 65.25 22.31 -10.21
CA MET A 10 65.01 21.45 -11.37
C MET A 10 64.95 19.95 -10.98
N ALA A 11 65.75 19.52 -10.01
CA ALA A 11 65.67 18.15 -9.48
C ALA A 11 64.37 17.90 -8.69
N LEU A 12 63.90 18.88 -7.92
CA LEU A 12 62.61 18.82 -7.22
C LEU A 12 61.43 18.82 -8.19
N LEU A 13 61.51 19.56 -9.30
CA LEU A 13 60.45 19.60 -10.32
C LEU A 13 60.34 18.26 -11.08
N VAL A 14 61.46 17.60 -11.34
CA VAL A 14 61.48 16.26 -11.96
C VAL A 14 60.95 15.20 -10.99
N LEU A 15 61.28 15.29 -9.70
CA LEU A 15 60.74 14.38 -8.68
C LEU A 15 59.22 14.55 -8.50
N PHE A 16 58.72 15.78 -8.61
CA PHE A 16 57.29 16.08 -8.54
C PHE A 16 56.54 15.64 -9.81
N LEU A 17 57.16 15.72 -10.99
CA LEU A 17 56.58 15.19 -12.24
C LEU A 17 56.54 13.65 -12.28
N THR A 18 57.49 12.95 -11.64
CA THR A 18 57.44 11.48 -11.56
C THR A 18 56.39 10.95 -10.58
N ALA A 19 55.94 11.75 -9.63
CA ALA A 19 54.87 11.37 -8.69
C ALA A 19 53.44 11.52 -9.27
N LEU A 20 53.30 12.15 -10.45
CA LEU A 20 52.03 12.31 -11.17
C LEU A 20 51.79 11.21 -12.23
N MET A 21 52.68 10.22 -12.33
CA MET A 21 52.52 9.03 -13.18
C MET A 21 52.07 7.82 -12.35
N VAL A 22 51.06 7.99 -11.49
CA VAL A 22 50.27 6.85 -11.01
C VAL A 22 49.28 6.54 -12.12
N GLY A 23 49.51 5.42 -12.79
CA GLY A 23 48.73 4.99 -13.94
C GLY A 23 47.24 4.87 -13.60
N CYS A 24 46.40 5.31 -14.53
CA CYS A 24 45.06 4.78 -14.66
C CYS A 24 45.18 3.29 -15.02
N SER A 25 45.26 2.42 -14.01
CA SER A 25 44.71 1.08 -14.18
C SER A 25 43.23 1.28 -14.42
N SER A 26 42.77 0.91 -15.62
CA SER A 26 41.36 0.60 -15.80
C SER A 26 41.03 -0.49 -14.79
N GLU A 27 40.44 -0.12 -13.66
CA GLU A 27 39.58 -1.03 -12.94
C GLU A 27 38.52 -1.42 -13.96
N ALA A 28 38.76 -2.57 -14.59
CA ALA A 28 37.68 -3.37 -15.11
C ALA A 28 36.77 -3.54 -13.91
N ASN A 29 35.74 -2.70 -13.85
CA ASN A 29 34.59 -2.88 -13.01
C ASN A 29 34.13 -4.28 -13.41
N SER A 30 34.53 -5.28 -12.63
CA SER A 30 33.93 -6.59 -12.64
C SER A 30 32.50 -6.30 -12.22
N GLY A 31 31.69 -5.91 -13.20
CA GLY A 31 30.26 -5.88 -13.05
C GLY A 31 29.95 -7.26 -12.51
N GLU A 32 29.50 -7.29 -11.26
CA GLU A 32 28.80 -8.46 -10.76
C GLU A 32 27.84 -8.83 -11.88
N ILE A 33 28.06 -10.00 -12.47
CA ILE A 33 27.13 -10.56 -13.44
C ILE A 33 25.89 -10.81 -12.60
N GLN A 34 25.00 -9.80 -12.51
CA GLN A 34 23.68 -9.98 -11.94
C GLN A 34 23.09 -11.13 -12.73
N ALA A 35 22.86 -12.24 -12.04
CA ALA A 35 22.23 -13.39 -12.64
C ALA A 35 20.92 -12.91 -13.27
N THR A 36 20.75 -13.18 -14.57
CA THR A 36 19.50 -12.86 -15.25
C THR A 36 18.38 -13.56 -14.47
N PRO A 37 17.34 -12.83 -14.01
CA PRO A 37 16.24 -13.44 -13.28
C PRO A 37 15.67 -14.63 -14.05
N GLU A 38 15.23 -15.66 -13.35
CA GLU A 38 14.61 -16.81 -14.00
C GLU A 38 13.38 -16.37 -14.81
N GLY A 39 13.26 -16.87 -16.05
CA GLY A 39 12.20 -16.46 -16.98
C GLY A 39 12.44 -15.14 -17.71
N ALA A 40 13.45 -14.35 -17.34
CA ALA A 40 13.82 -13.15 -18.09
C ALA A 40 14.59 -13.49 -19.38
N VAL A 41 14.38 -12.66 -20.40
CA VAL A 41 14.97 -12.79 -21.74
C VAL A 41 15.62 -11.47 -22.17
N SER A 42 16.30 -11.47 -23.31
CA SER A 42 16.91 -10.24 -23.84
C SER A 42 15.87 -9.31 -24.46
N VAL A 43 16.04 -7.99 -24.22
CA VAL A 43 15.31 -6.95 -24.96
C VAL A 43 15.67 -7.02 -26.45
N ASP A 44 14.64 -7.10 -27.30
CA ASP A 44 14.78 -7.11 -28.75
C ASP A 44 15.50 -5.83 -29.24
N SER A 45 16.32 -5.96 -30.29
CA SER A 45 17.16 -4.85 -30.77
C SER A 45 16.38 -3.58 -31.09
N ASP A 46 15.14 -3.70 -31.56
CA ASP A 46 14.30 -2.55 -31.91
C ASP A 46 13.85 -1.74 -30.68
N PHE A 47 13.77 -2.37 -29.50
CA PHE A 47 13.32 -1.73 -28.26
C PHE A 47 14.45 -1.23 -27.36
N ARG A 48 15.71 -1.59 -27.60
CA ARG A 48 16.82 -1.35 -26.65
C ARG A 48 17.01 0.12 -26.27
N GLU A 49 16.95 1.02 -27.24
CA GLU A 49 17.11 2.45 -26.98
C GLU A 49 15.91 3.02 -26.22
N PHE A 50 14.69 2.61 -26.61
CA PHE A 50 13.45 3.01 -25.95
C PHE A 50 13.41 2.55 -24.49
N TYR A 51 13.71 1.28 -24.25
CA TYR A 51 13.78 0.68 -22.93
C TYR A 51 14.81 1.37 -22.02
N ARG A 52 16.03 1.64 -22.54
CA ARG A 52 17.07 2.38 -21.80
C ARG A 52 16.67 3.81 -21.47
N ALA A 53 16.07 4.51 -22.43
CA ALA A 53 15.67 5.91 -22.26
C ALA A 53 14.60 6.09 -21.17
N LEU A 54 13.79 5.06 -20.93
CA LEU A 54 12.68 5.09 -19.97
C LEU A 54 12.98 4.37 -18.64
N GLY A 55 14.24 4.05 -18.37
CA GLY A 55 14.68 3.59 -17.04
C GLY A 55 15.17 2.14 -16.97
N ASP A 56 15.27 1.44 -18.11
CA ASP A 56 15.87 0.09 -18.22
C ASP A 56 15.23 -0.89 -17.21
N GLN A 57 15.98 -1.90 -16.77
CA GLN A 57 15.54 -2.93 -15.82
C GLN A 57 15.21 -2.35 -14.45
N VAL A 58 15.82 -1.22 -14.09
CA VAL A 58 15.60 -0.58 -12.78
C VAL A 58 14.16 -0.11 -12.63
N LEU A 59 13.55 0.39 -13.71
CA LEU A 59 12.19 0.92 -13.66
C LEU A 59 11.17 0.04 -14.39
N LEU A 60 11.49 -0.40 -15.61
CA LEU A 60 10.56 -1.19 -16.43
C LEU A 60 10.59 -2.68 -16.07
N GLY A 61 11.58 -3.10 -15.26
CA GLY A 61 11.85 -4.50 -14.97
C GLY A 61 12.42 -5.25 -16.18
N PRO A 62 12.87 -6.50 -16.00
CA PRO A 62 13.48 -7.28 -17.09
C PRO A 62 12.49 -7.51 -18.23
N ALA A 63 12.98 -7.77 -19.44
CA ALA A 63 12.14 -8.32 -20.51
C ALA A 63 11.77 -9.77 -20.16
N ILE A 64 10.50 -10.13 -20.33
CA ILE A 64 9.95 -11.42 -19.87
C ILE A 64 9.33 -12.25 -20.99
N SER A 65 9.31 -11.73 -22.21
CA SER A 65 8.78 -12.41 -23.40
C SER A 65 9.67 -12.18 -24.63
N ALA A 66 9.61 -13.09 -25.60
CA ALA A 66 10.10 -12.83 -26.95
C ALA A 66 9.21 -11.78 -27.64
N PRO A 67 9.71 -11.03 -28.64
CA PRO A 67 8.88 -10.12 -29.40
C PRO A 67 7.76 -10.86 -30.16
N PHE A 68 6.57 -10.30 -30.18
CA PHE A 68 5.38 -10.85 -30.84
C PHE A 68 4.58 -9.77 -31.57
N GLU A 69 3.59 -10.15 -32.37
CA GLU A 69 2.70 -9.19 -33.03
C GLU A 69 1.36 -9.06 -32.28
N GLN A 70 0.92 -7.83 -32.04
CA GLN A 70 -0.39 -7.50 -31.47
C GLN A 70 -0.88 -6.19 -32.08
N ASP A 71 -2.14 -6.16 -32.54
CA ASP A 71 -2.76 -4.97 -33.15
C ASP A 71 -1.92 -4.33 -34.27
N SER A 72 -1.30 -5.17 -35.12
CA SER A 72 -0.38 -4.76 -36.20
C SER A 72 0.88 -4.02 -35.71
N ARG A 73 1.24 -4.18 -34.44
CA ARG A 73 2.46 -3.66 -33.82
C ARG A 73 3.34 -4.82 -33.38
N LYS A 74 4.65 -4.64 -33.47
CA LYS A 74 5.60 -5.53 -32.80
C LYS A 74 5.61 -5.15 -31.33
N CYS A 75 5.44 -6.09 -30.41
CA CYS A 75 5.40 -5.82 -28.97
C CYS A 75 6.30 -6.78 -28.19
N GLN A 76 6.70 -6.37 -26.98
CA GLN A 76 7.49 -7.18 -26.05
C GLN A 76 7.14 -6.79 -24.60
N TYR A 77 6.79 -7.77 -23.77
CA TYR A 77 6.60 -7.56 -22.33
C TYR A 77 7.93 -7.36 -21.61
N THR A 78 7.94 -6.37 -20.73
CA THR A 78 8.78 -6.34 -19.54
C THR A 78 7.94 -6.69 -18.32
N GLU A 79 8.55 -6.83 -17.14
CA GLU A 79 7.79 -7.06 -15.90
C GLU A 79 6.70 -5.99 -15.68
N ASN A 80 7.04 -4.70 -15.90
CA ASN A 80 6.15 -3.61 -15.50
C ASN A 80 5.29 -3.03 -16.64
N VAL A 81 5.60 -3.32 -17.91
CA VAL A 81 4.90 -2.72 -19.06
C VAL A 81 4.90 -3.64 -20.28
N LEU A 82 4.05 -3.33 -21.27
CA LEU A 82 4.12 -3.91 -22.61
C LEU A 82 4.62 -2.84 -23.60
N MET A 83 5.84 -3.00 -24.11
CA MET A 83 6.39 -2.13 -25.15
C MET A 83 5.82 -2.51 -26.50
N CYS A 84 5.42 -1.52 -27.32
CA CYS A 84 4.95 -1.74 -28.68
C CYS A 84 5.57 -0.75 -29.66
N LEU A 85 5.88 -1.25 -30.86
CA LEU A 85 6.44 -0.56 -32.00
C LEU A 85 5.48 -0.66 -33.18
N ASP A 86 5.04 0.48 -33.69
CA ASP A 86 4.33 0.60 -34.96
C ASP A 86 5.33 0.63 -36.13
N PRO A 87 5.39 -0.41 -36.99
CA PRO A 87 6.37 -0.48 -38.06
C PRO A 87 6.10 0.52 -39.20
N TYR A 88 4.91 1.13 -39.25
CA TYR A 88 4.53 2.08 -40.31
C TYR A 88 4.90 3.53 -39.96
N LEU A 89 5.31 3.79 -38.73
CA LEU A 89 5.78 5.10 -38.27
C LEU A 89 7.31 5.14 -38.21
N THR A 90 7.89 6.28 -38.60
CA THR A 90 9.35 6.46 -38.67
C THR A 90 9.91 7.41 -37.62
N ASP A 91 9.06 8.19 -36.95
CA ASP A 91 9.46 9.10 -35.89
C ASP A 91 9.33 8.45 -34.50
N ALA A 92 9.63 9.23 -33.44
CA ALA A 92 9.61 8.74 -32.06
C ALA A 92 8.23 8.22 -31.60
N SER A 93 7.12 8.67 -32.21
CA SER A 93 5.77 8.21 -31.88
C SER A 93 5.50 6.76 -32.29
N ARG A 94 6.42 6.14 -33.05
CA ARG A 94 6.37 4.71 -33.37
C ARG A 94 6.45 3.82 -32.13
N PHE A 95 7.06 4.29 -31.04
CA PHE A 95 7.18 3.55 -29.79
C PHE A 95 6.15 4.00 -28.77
N SER A 96 5.51 3.05 -28.12
CA SER A 96 4.50 3.30 -27.08
C SER A 96 4.49 2.16 -26.06
N PHE A 97 3.85 2.40 -24.92
CA PHE A 97 3.41 1.32 -24.05
C PHE A 97 1.94 0.99 -24.35
N TYR A 98 1.60 -0.30 -24.38
CA TYR A 98 0.22 -0.73 -24.55
C TYR A 98 -0.62 -0.35 -23.32
N PRO A 99 -1.88 0.08 -23.48
CA PRO A 99 -2.71 0.56 -22.37
C PRO A 99 -3.30 -0.58 -21.53
N LEU A 100 -2.44 -1.33 -20.84
CA LEU A 100 -2.81 -2.49 -20.02
C LEU A 100 -3.79 -2.12 -18.90
N GLY A 101 -3.67 -0.94 -18.28
CA GLY A 101 -4.60 -0.48 -17.25
C GLY A 101 -6.05 -0.39 -17.76
N LYS A 102 -6.23 0.05 -19.02
CA LYS A 102 -7.55 0.04 -19.68
C LYS A 102 -8.01 -1.38 -19.99
N LYS A 103 -7.10 -2.25 -20.45
CA LYS A 103 -7.41 -3.67 -20.72
C LYS A 103 -7.92 -4.37 -19.46
N PHE A 104 -7.38 -4.04 -18.30
CA PHE A 104 -7.81 -4.57 -17.00
C PHE A 104 -9.13 -3.99 -16.49
N GLY A 105 -9.74 -3.02 -17.19
CA GLY A 105 -11.00 -2.40 -16.76
C GLY A 105 -10.88 -1.47 -15.54
N ILE A 106 -9.66 -1.04 -15.20
CA ILE A 106 -9.41 -0.20 -14.04
C ILE A 106 -9.90 1.22 -14.34
N SER A 107 -10.79 1.74 -13.51
CA SER A 107 -11.29 3.10 -13.63
C SER A 107 -11.95 3.58 -12.34
N ASP A 108 -11.82 4.89 -12.08
CA ASP A 108 -12.60 5.61 -11.07
C ASP A 108 -13.37 6.76 -11.72
N THR A 109 -14.19 7.43 -10.91
CA THR A 109 -14.69 8.77 -11.25
C THR A 109 -13.63 9.83 -10.92
N PRO A 110 -13.48 10.90 -11.73
CA PRO A 110 -12.53 11.98 -11.44
C PRO A 110 -12.80 12.70 -10.11
N ASP A 111 -11.77 13.39 -9.60
CA ASP A 111 -11.87 14.18 -8.38
C ASP A 111 -12.94 15.28 -8.52
N GLN A 112 -13.90 15.29 -7.60
CA GLN A 112 -14.95 16.31 -7.56
C GLN A 112 -14.47 17.61 -6.91
N GLN A 113 -13.35 17.54 -6.18
CA GLN A 113 -12.80 18.66 -5.45
C GLN A 113 -11.93 19.52 -6.36
N PRO A 114 -11.99 20.86 -6.23
CA PRO A 114 -11.16 21.74 -7.03
C PRO A 114 -9.66 21.41 -6.87
N ALA A 115 -8.96 21.44 -8.00
CA ALA A 115 -7.50 21.32 -8.05
C ALA A 115 -6.85 22.53 -7.39
N GLN A 116 -5.80 22.30 -6.62
CA GLN A 116 -4.96 23.37 -6.08
C GLN A 116 -3.91 23.81 -7.11
N SER A 117 -3.31 24.98 -6.91
CA SER A 117 -2.29 25.52 -7.84
C SER A 117 -1.01 24.65 -7.93
N LEU A 118 -0.77 23.81 -6.93
CA LEU A 118 0.37 22.88 -6.87
C LEU A 118 -0.03 21.45 -7.25
N ASP A 119 -1.33 21.17 -7.44
CA ASP A 119 -1.79 19.84 -7.84
C ASP A 119 -1.44 19.61 -9.31
N ARG A 120 -0.83 18.46 -9.59
CA ARG A 120 -0.71 17.97 -10.97
C ARG A 120 -2.01 17.24 -11.32
N VAL A 121 -2.83 17.88 -12.15
CA VAL A 121 -4.13 17.32 -12.57
C VAL A 121 -4.15 16.99 -14.04
N VAL A 122 -4.61 15.78 -14.36
CA VAL A 122 -4.78 15.29 -15.74
C VAL A 122 -6.16 14.66 -15.83
N ASP A 123 -7.00 15.16 -16.74
CA ASP A 123 -8.39 14.70 -16.95
C ASP A 123 -9.26 14.66 -15.69
N GLY A 124 -9.00 15.59 -14.76
CA GLY A 124 -9.74 15.69 -13.50
C GLY A 124 -9.24 14.74 -12.41
N PHE A 125 -8.19 13.95 -12.64
CA PHE A 125 -7.52 13.16 -11.61
C PHE A 125 -6.28 13.89 -11.10
N LYS A 126 -6.18 14.01 -9.77
CA LYS A 126 -4.98 14.48 -9.09
C LYS A 126 -3.94 13.36 -9.04
N ILE A 127 -2.75 13.63 -9.56
CA ILE A 127 -1.61 12.73 -9.41
C ILE A 127 -1.05 12.91 -8.00
N TYR A 128 -0.85 11.80 -7.29
CA TYR A 128 -0.28 11.83 -5.94
C TYR A 128 1.06 12.59 -5.94
N PRO A 129 1.31 13.54 -5.02
CA PRO A 129 2.47 14.44 -5.12
C PRO A 129 3.82 13.73 -5.24
N GLU A 130 4.00 12.59 -4.56
CA GLU A 130 5.24 11.81 -4.63
C GLU A 130 5.42 11.15 -6.01
N PHE A 131 4.35 10.95 -6.76
CA PHE A 131 4.34 10.32 -8.08
C PHE A 131 4.58 11.31 -9.22
N VAL A 132 4.37 12.60 -9.00
CA VAL A 132 4.50 13.65 -10.04
C VAL A 132 5.88 13.65 -10.68
N SER A 133 6.95 13.51 -9.89
CA SER A 133 8.31 13.55 -10.40
C SER A 133 8.62 12.39 -11.35
N LEU A 134 8.11 11.19 -11.04
CA LEU A 134 8.26 10.03 -11.92
C LEU A 134 7.37 10.17 -13.17
N TYR A 135 6.13 10.64 -12.99
CA TYR A 135 5.20 10.91 -14.07
C TYR A 135 5.82 11.82 -15.13
N ASP A 136 6.32 12.99 -14.72
CA ASP A 136 6.89 13.98 -15.63
C ASP A 136 8.23 13.50 -16.24
N ARG A 137 9.06 12.77 -15.50
CA ARG A 137 10.30 12.15 -16.02
C ARG A 137 10.01 11.17 -17.15
N LEU A 138 8.90 10.44 -17.06
CA LEU A 138 8.42 9.52 -18.09
C LEU A 138 7.58 10.22 -19.16
N ASN A 139 7.72 11.54 -19.33
CA ASN A 139 6.96 12.36 -20.29
C ASN A 139 5.42 12.27 -20.11
N GLY A 140 4.96 12.00 -18.89
CA GLY A 140 3.57 12.00 -18.50
C GLY A 140 2.67 11.15 -19.39
N ALA A 141 1.58 11.76 -19.87
CA ALA A 141 0.56 11.06 -20.65
C ALA A 141 1.06 10.41 -21.95
N LEU A 142 2.23 10.80 -22.45
CA LEU A 142 2.81 10.18 -23.65
C LEU A 142 3.19 8.72 -23.41
N TYR A 143 3.83 8.40 -22.27
CA TYR A 143 4.27 7.04 -21.96
C TYR A 143 3.55 6.44 -20.76
N VAL A 144 3.40 7.16 -19.65
CA VAL A 144 2.64 6.67 -18.49
C VAL A 144 1.16 6.49 -18.84
N GLY A 145 0.65 7.36 -19.71
CA GLY A 145 -0.77 7.45 -20.03
C GLY A 145 -1.51 8.40 -19.10
N ARG A 146 -2.81 8.56 -19.36
CA ARG A 146 -3.71 9.34 -18.50
C ARG A 146 -3.96 8.59 -17.19
N PRO A 147 -4.19 9.28 -16.05
CA PRO A 147 -4.60 8.60 -14.83
C PRO A 147 -5.96 7.95 -15.03
N LEU A 148 -6.12 6.75 -14.47
CA LEU A 148 -7.39 6.01 -14.46
C LEU A 148 -8.09 6.12 -13.10
N THR A 149 -7.33 6.42 -12.05
CA THR A 149 -7.80 6.35 -10.67
C THR A 149 -7.35 7.53 -9.82
N LYS A 150 -8.05 7.75 -8.72
CA LYS A 150 -7.54 8.51 -7.57
C LYS A 150 -6.42 7.72 -6.88
N VAL A 151 -5.64 8.40 -6.04
CA VAL A 151 -4.64 7.74 -5.19
C VAL A 151 -5.32 6.90 -4.11
N ARG A 152 -4.70 5.78 -3.75
CA ARG A 152 -5.28 4.82 -2.82
C ARG A 152 -4.25 4.07 -1.98
N THR A 153 -4.72 3.39 -0.95
CA THR A 153 -3.94 2.44 -0.17
C THR A 153 -4.28 0.99 -0.52
N ASN A 154 -3.26 0.14 -0.55
CA ASN A 154 -3.37 -1.30 -0.55
C ASN A 154 -2.79 -1.80 0.78
N GLU A 155 -3.67 -2.10 1.73
CA GLU A 155 -3.28 -2.45 3.10
C GLU A 155 -2.59 -3.81 3.17
N ALA A 156 -3.03 -4.78 2.37
CA ALA A 156 -2.43 -6.12 2.33
C ALA A 156 -0.96 -6.05 1.92
N GLU A 157 -0.67 -5.23 0.91
CA GLU A 157 0.69 -5.02 0.38
C GLU A 157 1.42 -3.82 1.02
N ARG A 158 0.81 -3.16 2.02
CA ARG A 158 1.33 -1.98 2.73
C ARG A 158 1.91 -0.90 1.80
N ARG A 159 1.14 -0.48 0.80
CA ARG A 159 1.59 0.49 -0.20
C ARG A 159 0.52 1.46 -0.66
N ILE A 160 0.94 2.65 -1.06
CA ILE A 160 0.13 3.64 -1.76
C ILE A 160 0.21 3.32 -3.25
N GLU A 161 -0.92 3.33 -3.96
CA GLU A 161 -0.99 3.01 -5.39
C GLU A 161 -1.75 4.10 -6.17
N GLN A 162 -1.41 4.26 -7.44
CA GLN A 162 -2.22 5.00 -8.41
C GLN A 162 -2.03 4.41 -9.80
N TYR A 163 -3.14 4.32 -10.54
CA TYR A 163 -3.22 3.55 -11.77
C TYR A 163 -3.35 4.48 -12.97
N PHE A 164 -2.64 4.16 -14.06
CA PHE A 164 -2.64 4.92 -15.31
C PHE A 164 -2.86 3.98 -16.49
N GLU A 165 -3.12 4.54 -17.68
CA GLU A 165 -3.46 3.73 -18.86
C GLU A 165 -2.42 2.66 -19.18
N ASN A 166 -1.13 2.99 -19.09
CA ASN A 166 -0.06 2.10 -19.60
C ASN A 166 0.78 1.44 -18.50
N MET A 167 0.70 1.93 -17.26
CA MET A 167 1.42 1.41 -16.09
C MET A 167 0.74 1.90 -14.80
N ALA A 168 1.14 1.37 -13.65
CA ALA A 168 0.71 1.90 -12.36
C ALA A 168 1.90 2.14 -11.44
N PHE A 169 1.76 3.13 -10.55
CA PHE A 169 2.79 3.52 -9.60
C PHE A 169 2.43 3.05 -8.21
N TYR A 170 3.46 2.71 -7.43
CA TYR A 170 3.29 2.48 -6.00
C TYR A 170 4.48 2.97 -5.17
N ARG A 171 4.24 3.17 -3.87
CA ARG A 171 5.26 3.43 -2.84
C ARG A 171 4.90 2.65 -1.58
N ARG A 172 5.84 1.89 -1.00
CA ARG A 172 5.57 1.17 0.27
C ARG A 172 5.52 2.15 1.43
N TYR A 173 4.78 1.83 2.47
CA TYR A 173 4.63 2.74 3.62
C TYR A 173 5.94 3.05 4.34
N ASP A 174 6.85 2.08 4.36
CA ASP A 174 8.14 2.12 5.03
C ASP A 174 9.27 2.72 4.17
N ASP A 175 9.05 2.86 2.87
CA ASP A 175 10.04 3.50 2.00
C ASP A 175 10.20 5.00 2.31
N PRO A 176 11.37 5.60 2.12
CA PRO A 176 11.52 7.05 2.16
C PRO A 176 10.56 7.74 1.19
N SER A 177 10.07 8.93 1.57
CA SER A 177 9.18 9.70 0.71
C SER A 177 9.83 9.99 -0.65
N GLY A 178 9.05 9.85 -1.72
CA GLY A 178 9.49 10.00 -3.11
C GLY A 178 10.09 8.74 -3.73
N THR A 179 10.16 7.63 -2.99
CA THR A 179 10.58 6.33 -3.54
C THR A 179 9.38 5.68 -4.25
N VAL A 180 9.39 5.71 -5.58
CA VAL A 180 8.27 5.25 -6.41
C VAL A 180 8.71 4.12 -7.32
N TYR A 181 7.89 3.08 -7.39
CA TYR A 181 8.06 1.88 -8.20
C TYR A 181 6.89 1.71 -9.16
N LEU A 182 7.04 0.81 -10.14
CA LEU A 182 5.95 0.41 -11.03
C LEU A 182 5.34 -0.91 -10.56
N LEU A 183 4.00 -1.02 -10.63
CA LEU A 183 3.33 -2.31 -10.48
C LEU A 183 3.58 -3.19 -11.72
N PRO A 184 3.66 -4.52 -11.56
CA PRO A 184 4.03 -5.45 -12.62
C PRO A 184 2.87 -5.73 -13.59
N TYR A 185 2.41 -4.71 -14.31
CA TYR A 185 1.35 -4.83 -15.32
C TYR A 185 1.71 -5.84 -16.41
N GLY A 186 2.97 -5.84 -16.85
CA GLY A 186 3.43 -6.71 -17.92
C GLY A 186 3.47 -8.18 -17.49
N ALA A 187 3.96 -8.48 -16.29
CA ALA A 187 3.95 -9.82 -15.74
C ALA A 187 2.52 -10.33 -15.51
N TYR A 188 1.63 -9.46 -15.01
CA TYR A 188 0.22 -9.81 -14.81
C TYR A 188 -0.51 -10.10 -16.14
N ASP A 189 -0.34 -9.26 -17.16
CA ASP A 189 -1.00 -9.48 -18.45
C ASP A 189 -0.42 -10.66 -19.24
N CYS A 190 0.91 -10.82 -19.19
CA CYS A 190 1.56 -11.95 -19.84
C CYS A 190 1.15 -13.28 -19.19
N GLY A 191 0.98 -13.29 -17.87
CA GLY A 191 0.51 -14.44 -17.11
C GLY A 191 1.29 -15.72 -17.47
N MET A 192 0.55 -16.77 -17.85
CA MET A 192 1.11 -18.09 -18.15
C MET A 192 1.97 -18.14 -19.43
N ASP A 193 1.86 -17.15 -20.32
CA ASP A 193 2.69 -17.09 -21.54
C ASP A 193 4.15 -16.74 -21.21
N CYS A 194 4.38 -16.14 -20.04
CA CYS A 194 5.70 -15.82 -19.51
C CYS A 194 6.13 -16.84 -18.45
N ARG A 195 7.38 -17.30 -18.52
CA ARG A 195 8.00 -18.15 -17.46
C ARG A 195 8.52 -17.33 -16.27
N TYR A 196 8.12 -16.07 -16.18
CA TYR A 196 8.64 -15.10 -15.21
C TYR A 196 7.65 -14.92 -14.07
N GLN A 197 8.14 -14.93 -12.84
CA GLN A 197 7.34 -14.64 -11.64
C GLN A 197 7.81 -13.32 -11.04
N SER A 198 6.88 -12.36 -10.90
CA SER A 198 7.19 -11.10 -10.22
C SER A 198 7.22 -11.32 -8.71
N GLU A 199 8.21 -10.74 -8.05
CA GLU A 199 8.26 -10.66 -6.58
C GLU A 199 7.21 -9.69 -6.02
N THR A 200 6.70 -8.79 -6.86
CA THR A 200 5.68 -7.82 -6.48
C THR A 200 4.30 -8.42 -6.78
N ALA A 201 3.48 -8.62 -5.74
CA ALA A 201 2.10 -9.03 -5.96
C ALA A 201 1.31 -7.90 -6.63
N PHE A 202 0.53 -8.23 -7.66
CA PHE A 202 -0.37 -7.29 -8.31
C PHE A 202 -1.69 -7.96 -8.66
N ILE A 203 -2.76 -7.36 -8.15
CA ILE A 203 -4.13 -7.68 -8.50
C ILE A 203 -4.77 -6.34 -8.82
N PRO A 204 -5.33 -6.14 -10.03
CA PRO A 204 -6.12 -4.97 -10.35
C PRO A 204 -7.22 -4.78 -9.31
N GLN A 205 -7.05 -3.82 -8.40
CA GLN A 205 -8.07 -3.51 -7.41
C GLN A 205 -9.01 -2.45 -7.99
N GLN A 206 -10.30 -2.72 -7.95
CA GLN A 206 -11.30 -1.66 -7.96
C GLN A 206 -11.43 -1.19 -6.51
N MET A 207 -11.26 0.10 -6.27
CA MET A 207 -11.47 0.65 -4.94
C MET A 207 -12.81 1.35 -4.85
N ASP A 208 -13.51 1.04 -3.78
CA ASP A 208 -14.82 1.61 -3.48
C ASP A 208 -14.73 2.87 -2.61
N VAL A 209 -13.58 3.11 -1.94
CA VAL A 209 -13.43 4.16 -0.92
C VAL A 209 -12.52 5.32 -1.35
N GLU A 210 -13.06 6.52 -1.47
CA GLU A 210 -12.25 7.72 -1.76
C GLU A 210 -11.46 8.15 -0.52
N GLN A 211 -10.19 8.54 -0.66
CA GLN A 211 -9.34 8.96 0.48
C GLN A 211 -8.77 10.38 0.30
N PRO A 212 -9.60 11.43 0.42
CA PRO A 212 -9.20 12.81 0.12
C PRO A 212 -8.11 13.34 1.06
N PHE A 213 -7.97 12.74 2.25
CA PHE A 213 -6.98 13.16 3.25
C PHE A 213 -5.69 12.34 3.24
N LEU A 214 -5.56 11.35 2.34
CA LEU A 214 -4.47 10.37 2.37
C LEU A 214 -3.08 11.00 2.45
N GLN A 215 -2.81 12.04 1.65
CA GLN A 215 -1.51 12.73 1.67
C GLN A 215 -1.14 13.27 3.06
N TRP A 216 -2.09 13.89 3.76
CA TRP A 216 -1.86 14.43 5.09
C TRP A 216 -1.69 13.33 6.12
N MET A 217 -2.53 12.29 6.02
CA MET A 217 -2.46 11.12 6.90
C MET A 217 -1.10 10.43 6.79
N MET A 218 -0.57 10.22 5.58
CA MET A 218 0.75 9.62 5.36
C MET A 218 1.89 10.46 5.93
N ARG A 219 1.82 11.80 5.79
CA ARG A 219 2.83 12.71 6.37
C ARG A 219 2.87 12.64 7.89
N LEU A 220 1.70 12.44 8.51
CA LEU A 220 1.54 12.45 9.95
C LEU A 220 1.73 11.08 10.60
N GLY A 221 2.14 10.04 9.86
CA GLY A 221 2.44 8.71 10.39
C GLY A 221 1.72 7.55 9.70
N GLY A 222 0.77 7.85 8.82
CA GLY A 222 0.09 6.85 8.00
C GLY A 222 -0.71 5.81 8.80
N PRO A 223 -0.98 4.64 8.19
CA PRO A 223 -1.80 3.58 8.81
C PRO A 223 -1.24 3.04 10.12
N ASP A 224 0.08 3.08 10.35
CA ASP A 224 0.68 2.62 11.61
C ASP A 224 0.27 3.48 12.82
N VAL A 225 -0.18 4.71 12.57
CA VAL A 225 -0.61 5.68 13.58
C VAL A 225 -2.13 5.85 13.59
N PHE A 226 -2.72 6.07 12.42
CA PHE A 226 -4.14 6.39 12.31
C PHE A 226 -5.04 5.16 12.11
N GLY A 227 -4.44 4.03 11.77
CA GLY A 227 -5.15 2.83 11.36
C GLY A 227 -5.79 2.98 9.99
N GLN A 228 -6.70 2.05 9.68
CA GLN A 228 -7.37 1.98 8.39
C GLN A 228 -8.49 3.01 8.26
N VAL A 229 -8.85 3.33 7.01
CA VAL A 229 -10.05 4.10 6.71
C VAL A 229 -11.30 3.24 6.93
N LEU A 230 -12.31 3.80 7.60
CA LEU A 230 -13.54 3.11 8.00
C LEU A 230 -14.80 3.66 7.32
N SER A 231 -14.68 4.74 6.54
CA SER A 231 -15.82 5.35 5.86
C SER A 231 -15.46 5.98 4.52
N GLU A 232 -16.44 6.05 3.62
CA GLU A 232 -16.47 7.07 2.59
C GLU A 232 -16.34 8.47 3.20
N PRO A 233 -15.78 9.44 2.45
CA PRO A 233 -15.84 10.83 2.84
C PRO A 233 -17.30 11.31 2.75
N PHE A 234 -17.75 12.07 3.75
CA PHE A 234 -19.09 12.65 3.78
C PHE A 234 -19.04 14.08 4.30
N VAL A 235 -20.07 14.86 3.99
CA VAL A 235 -20.20 16.22 4.51
C VAL A 235 -21.07 16.20 5.76
N SER A 236 -20.55 16.68 6.88
CA SER A 236 -21.29 16.81 8.13
C SER A 236 -22.26 18.00 8.09
N ALA A 237 -23.18 18.07 9.06
CA ALA A 237 -24.22 19.09 9.11
C ALA A 237 -23.67 20.54 9.22
N ASP A 238 -22.46 20.69 9.74
CA ASP A 238 -21.69 21.94 9.85
C ASP A 238 -20.82 22.25 8.63
N GLY A 239 -20.95 21.48 7.54
CA GLY A 239 -20.28 21.76 6.26
C GLY A 239 -18.82 21.32 6.19
N LEU A 240 -18.37 20.47 7.12
CA LEU A 240 -17.05 19.86 7.05
C LEU A 240 -17.11 18.61 6.16
N LEU A 241 -16.16 18.49 5.24
CA LEU A 241 -15.79 17.21 4.68
C LEU A 241 -15.10 16.39 5.78
N VAL A 242 -15.63 15.21 6.06
CA VAL A 242 -15.20 14.32 7.14
C VAL A 242 -14.93 12.94 6.57
N GLN A 243 -13.88 12.29 7.07
CA GLN A 243 -13.64 10.87 6.88
C GLN A 243 -13.20 10.23 8.18
N ILE A 244 -13.57 8.98 8.41
CA ILE A 244 -13.28 8.29 9.67
C ILE A 244 -12.19 7.26 9.44
N TYR A 245 -11.11 7.34 10.22
CA TYR A 245 -10.08 6.32 10.34
C TYR A 245 -10.21 5.63 11.70
N GLU A 246 -9.54 4.50 11.95
CA GLU A 246 -9.67 3.77 13.22
C GLU A 246 -9.38 4.64 14.45
N ASN A 247 -8.30 5.43 14.40
CA ASN A 247 -7.81 6.16 15.56
C ASN A 247 -8.11 7.66 15.52
N ALA A 248 -8.50 8.21 14.38
CA ALA A 248 -8.71 9.64 14.20
C ALA A 248 -9.80 9.95 13.17
N VAL A 249 -10.25 11.20 13.16
CA VAL A 249 -11.26 11.69 12.22
C VAL A 249 -10.67 12.93 11.52
N PRO A 250 -10.02 12.79 10.35
CA PRO A 250 -9.63 13.95 9.56
C PRO A 250 -10.85 14.69 9.01
N CYS A 251 -10.74 16.01 8.97
CA CYS A 251 -11.77 16.86 8.42
C CYS A 251 -11.22 18.20 7.90
N ALA A 252 -12.00 18.84 7.04
CA ALA A 252 -11.74 20.18 6.51
C ALA A 252 -13.07 20.81 6.07
N PRO A 253 -13.19 22.15 5.99
CA PRO A 253 -14.32 22.77 5.30
C PRO A 253 -14.42 22.23 3.86
N GLN A 254 -15.63 21.90 3.40
CA GLN A 254 -15.83 21.26 2.10
C GLN A 254 -15.27 22.09 0.93
N ASP A 255 -15.33 23.41 1.02
CA ASP A 255 -14.80 24.36 0.04
C ASP A 255 -13.29 24.63 0.20
N GLN A 256 -12.69 24.21 1.32
CA GLN A 256 -11.29 24.45 1.67
C GLN A 256 -10.62 23.16 2.20
N PRO A 257 -10.49 22.11 1.38
CA PRO A 257 -9.90 20.83 1.81
C PRO A 257 -8.44 20.95 2.29
N GLN A 258 -7.74 22.03 1.93
CA GLN A 258 -6.41 22.38 2.44
C GLN A 258 -6.38 22.79 3.91
N ALA A 259 -7.50 23.23 4.48
CA ALA A 259 -7.61 23.51 5.91
C ALA A 259 -7.83 22.19 6.68
N PHE A 260 -6.97 21.21 6.36
CA PHE A 260 -6.92 19.91 7.00
C PHE A 260 -6.69 20.10 8.49
N GLN A 261 -7.46 19.36 9.27
CA GLN A 261 -7.26 19.19 10.70
C GLN A 261 -7.76 17.80 11.11
N LEU A 262 -7.38 17.37 12.31
CA LEU A 262 -8.13 16.30 12.97
C LEU A 262 -9.31 16.95 13.70
N CYS A 263 -10.50 16.41 13.48
CA CYS A 263 -11.69 16.83 14.20
C CYS A 263 -11.56 16.51 15.69
N PRO A 264 -12.22 17.28 16.58
CA PRO A 264 -12.09 17.15 18.03
C PRO A 264 -12.89 15.96 18.57
N VAL A 265 -12.59 14.75 18.07
CA VAL A 265 -13.38 13.55 18.28
C VAL A 265 -13.39 13.13 19.75
N ALA A 266 -12.34 13.41 20.50
CA ALA A 266 -12.31 13.14 21.94
C ALA A 266 -13.37 13.99 22.68
N LYS A 267 -13.60 15.23 22.24
CA LYS A 267 -14.69 16.07 22.76
C LYS A 267 -16.05 15.57 22.29
N TRP A 268 -16.19 15.19 21.02
CA TRP A 268 -17.46 14.66 20.48
C TRP A 268 -17.93 13.38 21.17
N LEU A 269 -16.98 12.55 21.59
CA LEU A 269 -17.21 11.32 22.36
C LEU A 269 -17.40 11.57 23.86
N ASN A 270 -17.35 12.84 24.31
CA ASN A 270 -17.41 13.22 25.73
C ASN A 270 -16.40 12.43 26.59
N MET A 271 -15.16 12.31 26.10
CA MET A 271 -14.11 11.66 26.88
C MET A 271 -13.92 12.38 28.23
N PRO A 272 -13.53 11.66 29.30
CA PRO A 272 -13.44 12.24 30.64
C PRO A 272 -12.53 13.48 30.69
N ALA A 273 -13.07 14.59 31.18
CA ALA A 273 -12.35 15.84 31.34
C ALA A 273 -12.09 16.14 32.83
N MET A 274 -10.98 16.80 33.10
CA MET A 274 -10.59 17.25 34.45
C MET A 274 -10.26 18.74 34.41
N PRO A 275 -10.50 19.51 35.48
CA PRO A 275 -10.07 20.91 35.50
C PRO A 275 -8.53 21.01 35.44
N PRO A 276 -7.97 22.06 34.78
CA PRO A 276 -6.54 22.24 34.73
C PRO A 276 -5.97 22.58 36.12
N GLY A 277 -4.78 22.06 36.41
CA GLY A 277 -4.10 22.20 37.71
C GLY A 277 -2.85 23.08 37.65
N PRO A 278 -2.29 23.48 38.80
CA PRO A 278 -1.02 24.19 38.84
C PRO A 278 0.15 23.29 38.42
N LYS A 279 1.24 23.89 37.92
CA LYS A 279 2.49 23.17 37.62
C LYS A 279 3.13 22.65 38.90
N VAL A 280 2.99 21.36 39.16
CA VAL A 280 3.57 20.68 40.35
C VAL A 280 4.67 19.69 39.99
N TYR A 281 4.75 19.25 38.73
CA TYR A 281 5.79 18.36 38.21
C TYR A 281 6.52 18.96 37.01
N THR A 282 7.71 18.44 36.74
CA THR A 282 8.60 18.90 35.66
C THR A 282 9.22 17.72 34.91
N GLU A 283 10.11 17.99 33.95
CA GLU A 283 10.86 16.95 33.22
C GLU A 283 11.60 15.99 34.16
N GLN A 284 12.06 16.46 35.32
CA GLN A 284 12.69 15.60 36.34
C GLN A 284 11.75 14.51 36.88
N ASN A 285 10.44 14.71 36.72
CA ASN A 285 9.38 13.75 37.07
C ASN A 285 8.85 12.98 35.86
N GLY A 286 9.46 13.11 34.69
CA GLY A 286 9.04 12.40 33.47
C GLY A 286 7.85 13.04 32.74
N VAL A 287 7.57 14.33 32.96
CA VAL A 287 6.45 15.04 32.33
C VAL A 287 6.83 16.44 31.84
N TYR A 288 6.16 16.92 30.81
CA TYR A 288 6.10 18.33 30.43
C TYR A 288 4.79 18.96 30.91
N PHE A 289 4.84 20.22 31.33
CA PHE A 289 3.64 20.95 31.73
C PHE A 289 3.09 21.78 30.57
N TYR A 290 1.85 21.50 30.18
CA TYR A 290 1.16 22.18 29.08
C TYR A 290 0.16 23.19 29.67
N PRO A 291 0.47 24.50 29.66
CA PRO A 291 -0.47 25.51 30.14
C PRO A 291 -1.64 25.67 29.16
N VAL A 292 -2.86 25.62 29.69
CA VAL A 292 -4.09 25.78 28.88
C VAL A 292 -4.91 27.00 29.32
N LEU A 293 -4.75 27.47 30.56
CA LEU A 293 -5.47 28.62 31.10
C LEU A 293 -4.60 29.36 32.13
N GLY A 294 -4.00 30.49 31.73
CA GLY A 294 -3.11 31.24 32.62
C GLY A 294 -1.90 30.40 33.05
N ASP A 295 -1.74 30.22 34.36
CA ASP A 295 -0.73 29.37 34.99
C ASP A 295 -1.21 27.92 35.25
N GLN A 296 -2.44 27.59 34.85
CA GLN A 296 -3.03 26.25 34.98
C GLN A 296 -2.92 25.44 33.67
N GLY A 297 -2.75 24.14 33.83
CA GLY A 297 -2.40 23.23 32.74
C GLY A 297 -2.52 21.75 33.14
N TYR A 298 -1.93 20.90 32.31
CA TYR A 298 -1.87 19.45 32.52
C TYR A 298 -0.44 18.94 32.38
N HIS A 299 -0.13 17.84 33.06
CA HIS A 299 1.16 17.17 32.94
C HIS A 299 1.09 16.10 31.86
N VAL A 300 1.88 16.27 30.81
CA VAL A 300 1.97 15.36 29.67
C VAL A 300 3.23 14.51 29.83
N PRO A 301 3.12 13.18 29.94
CA PRO A 301 4.28 12.28 29.97
C PRO A 301 5.25 12.53 28.81
N ILE A 302 6.56 12.43 29.06
CA ILE A 302 7.58 12.65 28.03
C ILE A 302 7.37 11.73 26.82
N ASP A 303 6.94 10.48 27.05
CA ASP A 303 6.64 9.55 25.96
C ASP A 303 5.46 10.02 25.08
N PHE A 304 4.46 10.67 25.67
CA PHE A 304 3.34 11.28 24.94
C PHE A 304 3.76 12.56 24.24
N ASP A 305 4.54 13.42 24.89
CA ASP A 305 5.09 14.64 24.29
C ASP A 305 5.95 14.31 23.05
N LYS A 306 6.82 13.31 23.16
CA LYS A 306 7.63 12.82 22.03
C LYS A 306 6.75 12.34 20.88
N PHE A 307 5.69 11.58 21.18
CA PHE A 307 4.73 11.16 20.17
C PHE A 307 4.07 12.38 19.50
N ILE A 308 3.56 13.33 20.28
CA ILE A 308 2.93 14.55 19.76
C ILE A 308 3.90 15.31 18.85
N ALA A 309 5.14 15.52 19.30
CA ALA A 309 6.16 16.24 18.55
C ALA A 309 6.47 15.62 17.18
N THR A 310 6.47 14.29 17.07
CA THR A 310 6.77 13.61 15.79
C THR A 310 5.56 13.44 14.87
N HIS A 311 4.33 13.71 15.33
CA HIS A 311 3.09 13.51 14.57
C HIS A 311 2.29 14.81 14.40
N GLY A 312 2.99 15.92 14.13
CA GLY A 312 2.36 17.21 13.82
C GLY A 312 2.12 18.13 15.01
N SER A 313 2.67 17.80 16.18
CA SER A 313 2.64 18.64 17.39
C SER A 313 1.21 18.98 17.87
N LYS A 314 1.09 20.03 18.69
CA LYS A 314 -0.18 20.49 19.25
C LYS A 314 -1.19 20.99 18.22
N GLU A 315 -0.74 21.30 17.00
CA GLU A 315 -1.63 21.65 15.89
C GLU A 315 -2.52 20.47 15.51
N ILE A 316 -1.98 19.24 15.57
CA ILE A 316 -2.72 18.01 15.25
C ILE A 316 -3.38 17.41 16.48
N SER A 317 -2.72 17.42 17.66
CA SER A 317 -3.31 16.85 18.89
C SER A 317 -4.43 17.69 19.49
N GLY A 318 -4.33 19.02 19.34
CA GLY A 318 -5.05 19.96 20.18
C GLY A 318 -4.53 20.00 21.61
N GLN A 319 -5.24 20.69 22.50
CA GLN A 319 -4.84 20.85 23.90
C GLN A 319 -5.24 19.61 24.73
N PRO A 320 -4.45 19.25 25.76
CA PRO A 320 -4.91 18.31 26.77
C PRO A 320 -6.08 18.92 27.55
N PHE A 321 -7.03 18.07 27.94
CA PHE A 321 -8.17 18.47 28.80
C PHE A 321 -8.37 17.53 30.00
N ALA A 322 -7.41 16.64 30.24
CA ALA A 322 -7.36 15.76 31.40
C ALA A 322 -5.92 15.38 31.77
N GLU A 323 -5.72 15.05 33.05
CA GLU A 323 -4.51 14.35 33.49
C GLU A 323 -4.53 12.88 33.02
N VAL A 324 -3.38 12.21 33.13
CA VAL A 324 -3.27 10.78 32.82
C VAL A 324 -4.20 9.96 33.73
N MET A 325 -4.95 9.04 33.13
CA MET A 325 -5.85 8.13 33.83
C MET A 325 -5.52 6.67 33.49
N ALA A 326 -5.68 5.78 34.48
CA ALA A 326 -5.62 4.35 34.22
C ALA A 326 -6.91 3.91 33.52
N VAL A 327 -6.76 3.16 32.42
CA VAL A 327 -7.85 2.50 31.69
C VAL A 327 -7.44 1.04 31.57
N ASP A 328 -8.02 0.18 32.40
CA ASP A 328 -7.61 -1.21 32.56
C ASP A 328 -6.11 -1.35 32.88
N ALA A 329 -5.33 -1.95 31.96
CA ALA A 329 -3.89 -2.19 32.11
C ALA A 329 -2.99 -1.15 31.41
N ILE A 330 -3.59 -0.10 30.84
CA ILE A 330 -2.87 0.98 30.16
C ILE A 330 -3.12 2.33 30.84
N TYR A 331 -2.29 3.31 30.50
CA TYR A 331 -2.47 4.70 30.93
C TYR A 331 -2.89 5.54 29.72
N ARG A 332 -3.94 6.35 29.86
CA ARG A 332 -4.48 7.19 28.79
C ARG A 332 -4.42 8.66 29.16
N GLN A 333 -4.10 9.51 28.20
CA GLN A 333 -4.35 10.95 28.29
C GLN A 333 -5.07 11.43 27.03
N CYS A 334 -6.06 12.30 27.21
CA CYS A 334 -6.87 12.81 26.12
C CYS A 334 -6.55 14.28 25.81
N PHE A 335 -6.49 14.54 24.52
CA PHE A 335 -6.33 15.84 23.87
C PHE A 335 -7.55 16.10 23.00
N ASP A 336 -7.79 17.34 22.60
CA ASP A 336 -9.00 17.72 21.85
C ASP A 336 -9.33 16.75 20.70
N ASN A 337 -8.32 16.36 19.93
CA ASN A 337 -8.48 15.63 18.68
C ASN A 337 -8.22 14.11 18.77
N TYR A 338 -7.60 13.63 19.85
CA TYR A 338 -7.39 12.20 20.10
C TYR A 338 -6.95 11.91 21.54
N CYS A 339 -6.94 10.63 21.93
CA CYS A 339 -6.26 10.19 23.16
C CYS A 339 -5.04 9.32 22.83
N LEU A 340 -4.04 9.37 23.70
CA LEU A 340 -2.85 8.52 23.65
C LEU A 340 -2.88 7.49 24.76
N ASP A 341 -2.53 6.26 24.41
CA ASP A 341 -2.41 5.10 25.28
C ASP A 341 -0.96 4.73 25.49
N TYR A 342 -0.60 4.47 26.74
CA TYR A 342 0.68 3.93 27.15
C TYR A 342 0.52 2.50 27.66
N ASN A 343 1.16 1.56 26.98
CA ASN A 343 1.26 0.17 27.43
C ASN A 343 2.70 -0.17 27.86
N PRO A 344 2.97 -0.34 29.17
CA PRO A 344 4.32 -0.61 29.68
C PRO A 344 4.86 -1.98 29.25
N THR A 345 3.99 -2.91 28.84
CA THR A 345 4.40 -4.26 28.43
C THR A 345 4.94 -4.31 26.99
N GLN A 346 4.75 -3.24 26.21
CA GLN A 346 5.25 -3.15 24.85
C GLN A 346 6.74 -2.77 24.79
N PRO A 347 7.46 -3.17 23.73
CA PRO A 347 8.83 -2.74 23.49
C PRO A 347 8.96 -1.21 23.42
N GLU A 348 10.15 -0.71 23.74
CA GLU A 348 10.48 0.70 23.57
C GLU A 348 10.20 1.14 22.12
N GLY A 349 9.62 2.34 21.96
CA GLY A 349 9.14 2.84 20.67
C GLY A 349 7.76 2.34 20.24
N LYS A 350 7.19 1.31 20.89
CA LYS A 350 5.82 0.80 20.63
C LYS A 350 4.86 0.96 21.82
N ARG A 351 5.33 1.63 22.89
CA ARG A 351 4.55 1.83 24.12
C ARG A 351 3.43 2.83 23.97
N VAL A 352 3.58 3.82 23.10
CA VAL A 352 2.57 4.87 22.85
C VAL A 352 1.82 4.58 21.57
N LYS A 353 0.49 4.59 21.62
CA LYS A 353 -0.39 4.49 20.45
C LYS A 353 -1.59 5.42 20.60
N MET A 354 -2.23 5.78 19.50
CA MET A 354 -3.51 6.46 19.55
C MET A 354 -4.62 5.50 19.98
N ALA A 355 -5.53 5.98 20.81
CA ALA A 355 -6.76 5.28 21.13
C ALA A 355 -7.67 5.20 19.88
N PRO A 356 -8.47 4.13 19.71
CA PRO A 356 -9.32 3.93 18.53
C PRO A 356 -10.59 4.79 18.55
N LEU A 357 -10.44 6.11 18.68
CA LEU A 357 -11.57 7.03 18.85
C LEU A 357 -12.39 7.20 17.57
N GLY A 358 -11.80 7.06 16.39
CA GLY A 358 -12.58 7.12 15.15
C GLY A 358 -13.54 5.95 15.03
N SER A 359 -13.11 4.74 15.39
CA SER A 359 -13.97 3.55 15.55
C SER A 359 -15.10 3.79 16.56
N MET A 360 -14.83 4.44 17.68
CA MET A 360 -15.85 4.80 18.67
C MET A 360 -16.84 5.85 18.13
N TYR A 361 -16.35 6.82 17.36
CA TYR A 361 -17.16 7.88 16.79
C TYR A 361 -18.08 7.38 15.67
N LEU A 362 -17.55 6.55 14.76
CA LEU A 362 -18.35 5.87 13.74
C LEU A 362 -19.52 5.14 14.38
N LYS A 363 -19.24 4.45 15.49
CA LYS A 363 -20.27 3.78 16.28
C LYS A 363 -21.33 4.75 16.79
N GLN A 364 -20.93 5.88 17.38
CA GLN A 364 -21.88 6.88 17.90
C GLN A 364 -22.76 7.50 16.81
N ILE A 365 -22.23 7.83 15.63
CA ILE A 365 -22.97 8.53 14.56
C ILE A 365 -23.74 7.61 13.63
N ARG A 366 -23.33 6.34 13.57
CA ARG A 366 -24.10 5.28 12.93
C ARG A 366 -24.43 4.25 14.00
N PRO A 367 -25.36 4.56 14.92
CA PRO A 367 -25.78 3.61 15.94
C PRO A 367 -26.50 2.40 15.32
N GLU A 368 -26.95 2.46 14.07
CA GLU A 368 -27.38 1.25 13.35
C GLU A 368 -26.19 0.38 12.90
N SER A 369 -25.00 0.97 12.76
CA SER A 369 -23.70 0.28 12.68
C SER A 369 -23.07 0.03 14.07
N ALA A 370 -23.74 0.46 15.14
CA ALA A 370 -23.28 0.40 16.54
C ALA A 370 -24.33 0.00 17.57
N ALA A 371 -25.36 -0.69 17.11
CA ALA A 371 -25.72 -1.88 17.84
C ALA A 371 -24.38 -2.57 18.08
N PRO A 372 -24.11 -3.13 19.28
CA PRO A 372 -23.23 -4.26 19.22
C PRO A 372 -23.74 -5.09 18.05
N VAL A 373 -22.87 -5.79 17.37
CA VAL A 373 -23.34 -7.12 17.04
C VAL A 373 -23.62 -7.80 18.41
N GLU A 374 -24.70 -7.41 19.15
CA GLU A 374 -25.80 -8.32 19.29
C GLU A 374 -25.92 -8.76 17.87
N ILE A 375 -25.30 -9.92 17.64
CA ILE A 375 -25.71 -10.86 16.65
C ILE A 375 -27.19 -10.54 16.55
N SER A 376 -27.61 -9.80 15.52
CA SER A 376 -28.97 -9.93 15.08
C SER A 376 -28.91 -11.39 14.70
N GLN A 377 -29.24 -12.21 15.68
CA GLN A 377 -29.77 -13.53 15.55
C GLN A 377 -31.19 -13.31 15.02
N THR A 378 -31.40 -12.46 14.01
CA THR A 378 -31.72 -13.09 12.74
C THR A 378 -30.49 -13.89 12.37
N PRO A 379 -30.37 -15.16 12.84
CA PRO A 379 -29.24 -15.99 12.47
C PRO A 379 -29.06 -15.75 10.98
N VAL A 380 -27.89 -15.24 10.57
CA VAL A 380 -27.50 -15.30 9.17
C VAL A 380 -27.67 -16.77 8.91
N THR A 381 -28.77 -17.11 8.24
CA THR A 381 -29.08 -18.49 8.01
C THR A 381 -28.11 -18.78 6.91
N TYR A 382 -26.99 -19.37 7.31
CA TYR A 382 -25.95 -19.76 6.40
C TYR A 382 -26.59 -20.83 5.51
N THR A 383 -27.09 -20.39 4.37
CA THR A 383 -27.57 -21.23 3.29
C THR A 383 -26.85 -20.83 2.01
N ALA A 384 -26.79 -21.75 1.05
CA ALA A 384 -26.15 -21.49 -0.24
C ALA A 384 -26.82 -20.35 -1.02
N GLU A 385 -28.09 -20.03 -0.70
CA GLU A 385 -28.87 -18.97 -1.32
C GLU A 385 -28.65 -17.60 -0.68
N ALA A 386 -28.15 -17.54 0.56
CA ALA A 386 -27.91 -16.30 1.30
C ALA A 386 -26.46 -15.83 1.23
N VAL A 387 -25.52 -16.76 1.02
CA VAL A 387 -24.07 -16.50 1.08
C VAL A 387 -23.41 -16.80 -0.26
N GLU A 388 -22.51 -15.91 -0.66
CA GLU A 388 -21.65 -16.06 -1.82
C GLU A 388 -20.20 -16.21 -1.34
N ILE A 389 -19.53 -17.26 -1.81
CA ILE A 389 -18.10 -17.43 -1.65
C ILE A 389 -17.48 -17.19 -3.02
N ARG A 390 -16.47 -16.33 -3.07
CA ARG A 390 -15.55 -16.23 -4.20
C ARG A 390 -14.20 -16.73 -3.75
N ILE A 391 -13.62 -17.66 -4.51
CA ILE A 391 -12.31 -18.25 -4.22
C ILE A 391 -11.43 -18.09 -5.45
N ASN A 392 -10.13 -17.92 -5.22
CA ASN A 392 -9.12 -17.90 -6.27
C ASN A 392 -7.79 -18.43 -5.71
N GLU A 393 -7.00 -19.04 -6.57
CA GLU A 393 -5.59 -19.36 -6.33
C GLU A 393 -4.67 -18.27 -6.89
N ALA A 394 -3.53 -18.06 -6.25
CA ALA A 394 -2.49 -17.14 -6.73
C ALA A 394 -1.82 -17.65 -8.01
N ASN A 395 -1.72 -18.98 -8.17
CA ASN A 395 -1.13 -19.62 -9.34
C ASN A 395 -2.08 -20.67 -9.96
N PRO A 396 -2.82 -20.35 -11.04
CA PRO A 396 -3.69 -21.32 -11.72
C PRO A 396 -2.93 -22.53 -12.29
N THR A 397 -1.61 -22.41 -12.48
CA THR A 397 -0.68 -23.50 -12.78
C THR A 397 0.42 -23.54 -11.72
N LEU A 398 0.68 -24.70 -11.11
CA LEU A 398 1.64 -24.86 -10.03
C LEU A 398 2.68 -25.95 -10.35
N ALA A 399 3.97 -25.64 -10.23
CA ALA A 399 5.02 -26.64 -10.33
C ALA A 399 5.16 -27.44 -9.02
N ASN A 400 5.64 -28.68 -9.11
CA ASN A 400 5.82 -29.51 -7.92
C ASN A 400 6.81 -28.89 -6.93
N GLY A 401 6.43 -28.88 -5.65
CA GLY A 401 7.24 -28.32 -4.56
C GLY A 401 7.11 -26.81 -4.37
N GLN A 402 6.35 -26.10 -5.21
CA GLN A 402 6.03 -24.69 -4.98
C GLN A 402 4.91 -24.52 -3.96
N ALA A 403 4.97 -23.41 -3.23
CA ALA A 403 3.89 -22.97 -2.36
C ALA A 403 2.73 -22.45 -3.20
N GLN A 404 1.50 -22.73 -2.76
CA GLN A 404 0.29 -22.19 -3.36
C GLN A 404 -0.46 -21.35 -2.35
N ARG A 405 -0.85 -20.14 -2.74
CA ARG A 405 -1.70 -19.27 -1.93
C ARG A 405 -3.10 -19.30 -2.49
N PHE A 406 -4.07 -19.41 -1.59
CA PHE A 406 -5.50 -19.38 -1.89
C PHE A 406 -6.12 -18.19 -1.18
N GLU A 407 -7.10 -17.58 -1.84
CA GLU A 407 -7.82 -16.42 -1.37
C GLU A 407 -9.31 -16.72 -1.38
N MET A 408 -10.01 -16.19 -0.37
CA MET A 408 -11.44 -16.32 -0.23
C MET A 408 -12.04 -14.95 0.09
N MET A 409 -13.19 -14.65 -0.51
CA MET A 409 -14.06 -13.55 -0.13
C MET A 409 -15.47 -14.07 0.13
N VAL A 410 -16.06 -13.67 1.25
CA VAL A 410 -17.40 -14.09 1.66
C VAL A 410 -18.33 -12.87 1.70
N LEU A 411 -19.41 -12.94 0.93
CA LEU A 411 -20.40 -11.87 0.79
C LEU A 411 -21.80 -12.38 1.12
N ASN A 412 -22.66 -11.48 1.59
CA ASN A 412 -24.10 -11.71 1.58
C ASN A 412 -24.65 -11.47 0.17
N ARG A 413 -25.39 -12.44 -0.38
CA ARG A 413 -25.91 -12.37 -1.75
C ARG A 413 -26.92 -11.24 -1.96
N ALA A 414 -27.70 -10.89 -0.95
CA ALA A 414 -28.82 -9.95 -1.08
C ALA A 414 -28.37 -8.50 -1.21
N ASP A 415 -27.33 -8.11 -0.49
CA ASP A 415 -26.83 -6.74 -0.37
C ASP A 415 -25.35 -6.60 -0.78
N GLN A 416 -24.69 -7.68 -1.20
CA GLN A 416 -23.26 -7.77 -1.53
C GLN A 416 -22.34 -7.31 -0.38
N ARG A 417 -22.84 -7.29 0.86
CA ARG A 417 -22.08 -6.85 2.02
C ARG A 417 -21.04 -7.91 2.40
N PRO A 418 -19.78 -7.52 2.69
CA PRO A 418 -18.78 -8.46 3.16
C PRO A 418 -19.09 -9.07 4.52
N LEU A 419 -18.80 -10.36 4.68
CA LEU A 419 -19.04 -11.13 5.90
C LEU A 419 -17.71 -11.42 6.61
N ALA A 420 -17.52 -10.75 7.74
CA ALA A 420 -16.35 -10.89 8.60
C ALA A 420 -16.45 -12.07 9.56
N ASN A 421 -15.30 -12.47 10.12
CA ASN A 421 -15.16 -13.52 11.12
C ASN A 421 -15.71 -14.89 10.67
N ILE A 422 -15.57 -15.19 9.38
CA ILE A 422 -15.91 -16.47 8.79
C ILE A 422 -14.62 -17.26 8.57
N GLU A 423 -14.50 -18.41 9.23
CA GLU A 423 -13.44 -19.38 8.95
C GLU A 423 -13.87 -20.33 7.83
N ALA A 424 -12.91 -20.93 7.15
CA ALA A 424 -13.18 -21.97 6.15
C ALA A 424 -12.11 -23.05 6.15
N SER A 425 -12.50 -24.26 5.77
CA SER A 425 -11.55 -25.31 5.42
C SER A 425 -11.23 -25.25 3.94
N LEU A 426 -9.98 -25.50 3.60
CA LEU A 426 -9.50 -25.73 2.25
C LEU A 426 -9.11 -27.20 2.15
N ASP A 427 -9.75 -27.95 1.26
CA ASP A 427 -9.41 -29.34 0.94
C ASP A 427 -8.95 -29.44 -0.51
N ILE A 428 -7.70 -29.86 -0.71
CA ILE A 428 -7.10 -30.07 -2.03
C ILE A 428 -7.08 -31.58 -2.28
N VAL A 429 -7.75 -32.03 -3.34
CA VAL A 429 -7.85 -33.47 -3.66
C VAL A 429 -6.77 -33.85 -4.66
N LEU A 430 -5.84 -34.69 -4.24
CA LEU A 430 -4.74 -35.16 -5.08
C LEU A 430 -5.19 -36.29 -6.02
N PRO A 431 -4.48 -36.55 -7.13
CA PRO A 431 -4.88 -37.58 -8.10
C PRO A 431 -4.91 -39.01 -7.55
N ASP A 432 -4.19 -39.29 -6.47
CA ASP A 432 -4.22 -40.58 -5.77
C ASP A 432 -5.42 -40.71 -4.80
N GLY A 433 -6.26 -39.67 -4.71
CA GLY A 433 -7.42 -39.59 -3.83
C GLY A 433 -7.09 -39.13 -2.41
N THR A 434 -5.83 -38.83 -2.10
CA THR A 434 -5.48 -38.23 -0.81
C THR A 434 -5.91 -36.76 -0.76
N VAL A 435 -6.19 -36.25 0.44
CA VAL A 435 -6.63 -34.88 0.65
C VAL A 435 -5.61 -34.14 1.49
N VAL A 436 -5.16 -32.98 0.99
CA VAL A 436 -4.35 -32.03 1.75
C VAL A 436 -5.28 -30.94 2.26
N SER A 437 -5.40 -30.83 3.57
CA SER A 437 -6.28 -29.84 4.22
C SER A 437 -5.48 -28.68 4.79
N SER A 438 -6.02 -27.48 4.67
CA SER A 438 -5.58 -26.26 5.34
C SER A 438 -6.78 -25.47 5.84
N HIS A 439 -6.51 -24.39 6.58
CA HIS A 439 -7.57 -23.56 7.16
C HIS A 439 -7.34 -22.10 6.82
N PHE A 440 -8.38 -21.47 6.29
CA PHE A 440 -8.43 -20.02 6.19
C PHE A 440 -8.61 -19.44 7.60
N PRO A 441 -7.80 -18.45 8.00
CA PRO A 441 -8.09 -17.66 9.19
C PRO A 441 -9.45 -16.94 9.03
N PRO A 442 -10.04 -16.43 10.13
CA PRO A 442 -11.29 -15.69 10.05
C PRO A 442 -11.20 -14.52 9.06
N THR A 443 -12.24 -14.35 8.24
CA THR A 443 -12.31 -13.21 7.30
C THR A 443 -12.23 -11.86 8.01
N GLY A 444 -11.57 -10.88 7.36
CA GLY A 444 -11.55 -9.49 7.79
C GLY A 444 -12.89 -8.79 7.65
N THR A 445 -12.95 -7.52 8.05
CA THR A 445 -14.15 -6.66 7.88
C THR A 445 -14.53 -6.42 6.42
N ASP A 446 -13.59 -6.62 5.50
CA ASP A 446 -13.74 -6.64 4.04
C ASP A 446 -14.20 -8.00 3.50
N GLY A 447 -14.50 -8.97 4.38
CA GLY A 447 -14.95 -10.31 4.04
C GLY A 447 -13.88 -11.21 3.42
N ARG A 448 -12.60 -10.80 3.43
CA ARG A 448 -11.52 -11.54 2.77
C ARG A 448 -10.65 -12.33 3.76
N SER A 449 -10.10 -13.44 3.29
CA SER A 449 -9.14 -14.27 4.02
C SER A 449 -8.18 -14.94 3.03
N THR A 450 -6.95 -15.19 3.46
CA THR A 450 -5.92 -15.86 2.65
C THR A 450 -5.26 -16.99 3.42
N VAL A 451 -4.84 -18.02 2.70
CA VAL A 451 -4.08 -19.14 3.26
C VAL A 451 -2.98 -19.56 2.29
N GLU A 452 -1.80 -19.86 2.82
CA GLU A 452 -0.68 -20.39 2.05
C GLU A 452 -0.45 -21.86 2.39
N VAL A 453 -0.33 -22.69 1.36
CA VAL A 453 0.04 -24.09 1.44
C VAL A 453 1.49 -24.21 0.97
N PRO A 454 2.47 -24.36 1.88
CA PRO A 454 3.88 -24.14 1.58
C PRO A 454 4.50 -25.17 0.63
N SER A 455 3.98 -26.40 0.60
CA SER A 455 4.27 -27.34 -0.49
C SER A 455 3.21 -28.44 -0.55
N LEU A 456 2.87 -28.83 -1.77
CA LEU A 456 2.05 -30.01 -2.02
C LEU A 456 2.96 -31.24 -2.25
N PRO A 457 2.47 -32.45 -1.94
CA PRO A 457 3.13 -33.68 -2.36
C PRO A 457 3.40 -33.70 -3.86
N ASN A 458 4.32 -34.55 -4.30
CA ASN A 458 4.66 -34.66 -5.72
C ASN A 458 3.44 -35.16 -6.52
N ILE A 459 2.84 -34.30 -7.32
CA ILE A 459 1.65 -34.61 -8.12
C ILE A 459 2.07 -34.82 -9.58
N PRO A 460 1.53 -35.80 -10.32
CA PRO A 460 1.91 -36.02 -11.71
C PRO A 460 1.71 -34.77 -12.57
N ASN A 461 2.67 -34.51 -13.47
CA ASN A 461 2.58 -33.40 -14.42
C ASN A 461 1.33 -33.52 -15.31
N GLY A 462 0.66 -32.40 -15.56
CA GLY A 462 -0.60 -32.34 -16.31
C GLY A 462 -1.85 -32.68 -15.48
N SER A 463 -1.72 -32.87 -14.16
CA SER A 463 -2.87 -33.16 -13.30
C SER A 463 -3.67 -31.89 -13.03
N VAL A 464 -4.97 -31.91 -13.31
CA VAL A 464 -5.90 -30.91 -12.79
C VAL A 464 -6.22 -31.28 -11.34
N VAL A 465 -5.88 -30.39 -10.42
CA VAL A 465 -6.04 -30.58 -8.98
C VAL A 465 -7.23 -29.74 -8.51
N PRO A 466 -8.38 -30.37 -8.25
CA PRO A 466 -9.51 -29.67 -7.70
C PRO A 466 -9.27 -29.36 -6.23
N TYR A 467 -9.78 -28.22 -5.81
CA TYR A 467 -9.84 -27.85 -4.41
C TYR A 467 -11.23 -27.35 -4.05
N LEU A 468 -11.59 -27.55 -2.80
CA LEU A 468 -12.87 -27.22 -2.23
C LEU A 468 -12.64 -26.34 -1.01
N VAL A 469 -13.30 -25.19 -1.00
CA VAL A 469 -13.34 -24.32 0.18
C VAL A 469 -14.74 -24.39 0.76
N CYS A 470 -14.85 -24.79 2.02
CA CYS A 470 -16.13 -24.88 2.74
C CYS A 470 -16.12 -23.97 3.96
N LEU A 471 -17.18 -23.19 4.14
CA LEU A 471 -17.29 -22.31 5.31
C LEU A 471 -17.54 -23.12 6.58
N ASN A 472 -16.83 -22.79 7.65
CA ASN A 472 -17.01 -23.35 8.98
C ASN A 472 -18.12 -22.61 9.73
N VAL A 473 -19.35 -22.70 9.20
CA VAL A 473 -20.53 -21.96 9.71
C VAL A 473 -21.69 -22.92 10.05
N PRO A 474 -22.53 -22.59 11.04
CA PRO A 474 -23.66 -23.43 11.42
C PRO A 474 -24.76 -23.38 10.35
N SER A 475 -24.66 -24.26 9.35
CA SER A 475 -25.55 -24.39 8.19
C SER A 475 -26.16 -25.80 8.12
N GLN A 476 -27.38 -25.94 7.59
CA GLN A 476 -28.00 -27.28 7.39
C GLN A 476 -27.32 -28.06 6.25
N LYS A 477 -26.74 -27.36 5.28
CA LYS A 477 -25.97 -27.90 4.15
C LYS A 477 -24.67 -27.13 4.05
N ALA A 478 -23.58 -27.83 3.79
CA ALA A 478 -22.27 -27.21 3.59
C ALA A 478 -22.34 -26.17 2.47
N ILE A 479 -21.79 -24.99 2.74
CA ILE A 479 -21.64 -23.91 1.77
C ILE A 479 -20.20 -23.95 1.31
N CYS A 480 -20.00 -24.35 0.07
CA CYS A 480 -18.67 -24.54 -0.48
C CYS A 480 -18.57 -23.93 -1.87
N ALA A 481 -17.36 -23.53 -2.23
CA ALA A 481 -16.96 -23.20 -3.59
C ALA A 481 -15.83 -24.16 -3.99
N ALA A 482 -15.85 -24.59 -5.24
CA ALA A 482 -14.84 -25.47 -5.78
C ALA A 482 -14.23 -24.84 -7.02
N GLU A 483 -12.92 -24.91 -7.09
CA GLU A 483 -12.14 -24.50 -8.25
C GLU A 483 -11.04 -25.53 -8.47
N ASN A 484 -10.17 -25.29 -9.44
CA ASN A 484 -9.07 -26.19 -9.75
C ASN A 484 -7.86 -25.42 -10.26
N PHE A 485 -6.69 -25.99 -10.06
CA PHE A 485 -5.44 -25.51 -10.65
C PHE A 485 -4.71 -26.68 -11.33
N LEU A 486 -3.82 -26.39 -12.27
CA LEU A 486 -3.09 -27.39 -13.05
C LEU A 486 -1.69 -27.59 -12.48
N ILE A 487 -1.31 -28.84 -12.20
CA ILE A 487 0.08 -29.17 -11.93
C ILE A 487 0.82 -29.20 -13.26
N TRP A 488 1.75 -28.28 -13.42
CA TRP A 488 2.53 -28.15 -14.64
C TRP A 488 4.01 -27.96 -14.30
N ASN A 489 4.82 -28.98 -14.60
CA ASN A 489 6.28 -28.92 -14.55
C ASN A 489 6.77 -28.71 -15.99
N PRO A 490 7.12 -27.48 -16.37
CA PRO A 490 7.52 -27.14 -17.74
C PRO A 490 8.87 -27.71 -18.18
#